data_AF-A0A7C8E0D3-F1
#
_entry.id   AF-A0A7C8E0D3-F1
#
_cell.length_a   1.000
_cell.length_b   1.000
_cell.length_c   1.000
_cell.angle_alpha   90.00
_cell.angle_beta   90.00
_cell.angle_gamma   90.00
#
_symmetry.space_group_name_H-M   'P 1'
#
loop_
_entity.id
_entity.type
_entity.pdbx_description
1 polymer ?
#
loop_
_entity_poly.entity_id
_entity_poly.type
_entity_poly.pdbx_seq_one_letter_code
_entity_poly.pdbx_strand_id
1 'polypeptide(L)'
;MNDFLEDGPMNPIKIQDNTFRDGHQSLLATRMRTEDMLPIAEKMDSVGFWAMEVWGGATFDTMHRFLGEDPFERIRTLKKYIKKTPFSMLLRGQNLVGYRNYADDVARLFVDKSCEAGMDVFRVFDALNDFRNFETVVERIKANGKHFQGTICYTLTERRMGGDVFNLEYYLSKAREIQDMG
;
A
#
# COMPACT_ATOMS: atom_id res chain seq x y z
N MET A 1 -22.07 -14.21 -2.49
CA MET A 1 -22.11 -14.10 -1.03
C MET A 1 -21.45 -15.38 -0.55
N ASN A 2 -20.28 -15.29 0.12
CA ASN A 2 -19.46 -16.47 0.40
C ASN A 2 -20.05 -17.23 1.59
N ASP A 3 -20.41 -18.50 1.37
CA ASP A 3 -20.98 -19.44 2.36
C ASP A 3 -20.12 -19.63 3.62
N PHE A 4 -18.87 -19.16 3.63
CA PHE A 4 -17.94 -19.23 4.77
C PHE A 4 -18.27 -18.28 5.93
N LEU A 5 -19.21 -17.36 5.77
CA LEU A 5 -19.54 -16.34 6.79
C LEU A 5 -20.96 -16.44 7.34
N GLU A 6 -21.78 -17.41 6.90
CA GLU A 6 -23.18 -17.52 7.35
C GLU A 6 -23.30 -17.70 8.88
N ASP A 7 -22.30 -18.30 9.52
CA ASP A 7 -22.19 -18.47 10.99
C ASP A 7 -20.98 -17.74 11.62
N GLY A 8 -20.35 -16.82 10.89
CA GLY A 8 -19.12 -16.14 11.30
C GLY A 8 -19.33 -15.00 12.32
N PRO A 9 -18.27 -14.55 13.01
CA PRO A 9 -18.35 -13.38 13.89
C PRO A 9 -18.77 -12.13 13.10
N MET A 10 -19.58 -11.27 13.70
CA MET A 10 -20.14 -10.05 13.08
C MET A 10 -19.07 -9.11 12.49
N ASN A 11 -17.85 -9.13 13.04
CA ASN A 11 -16.68 -8.40 12.56
C ASN A 11 -15.49 -9.35 12.44
N PRO A 12 -15.39 -10.14 11.36
CA PRO A 12 -14.28 -11.07 11.19
C PRO A 12 -12.98 -10.31 10.93
N ILE A 13 -11.85 -10.92 11.30
CA ILE A 13 -10.53 -10.40 10.94
C ILE A 13 -10.42 -10.39 9.41
N LYS A 14 -10.03 -9.24 8.87
CA LYS A 14 -9.80 -9.03 7.45
C LYS A 14 -8.33 -9.27 7.12
N ILE A 15 -8.08 -9.92 5.98
CA ILE A 15 -6.72 -10.29 5.56
C ILE A 15 -6.34 -9.49 4.30
N GLN A 16 -5.17 -8.87 4.32
CA GLN A 16 -4.52 -8.34 3.13
C GLN A 16 -3.46 -9.32 2.65
N ASP A 17 -3.52 -9.74 1.39
CA ASP A 17 -2.45 -10.50 0.77
C ASP A 17 -1.29 -9.58 0.35
N ASN A 18 -0.06 -10.01 0.60
CA ASN A 18 1.15 -9.28 0.20
C ASN A 18 2.03 -10.09 -0.78
N THR A 19 1.53 -11.22 -1.31
CA THR A 19 2.32 -12.14 -2.15
C THR A 19 2.88 -11.43 -3.38
N PHE A 20 2.09 -10.59 -4.05
CA PHE A 20 2.47 -9.88 -5.28
C PHE A 20 3.29 -8.59 -5.06
N ARG A 21 3.59 -8.21 -3.81
CA ARG A 21 4.45 -7.06 -3.49
C ARG A 21 5.48 -7.41 -2.42
N ASP A 22 5.14 -7.26 -1.14
CA ASP A 22 6.13 -7.37 -0.06
C ASP A 22 6.72 -8.77 0.10
N GLY A 23 5.96 -9.82 -0.27
CA GLY A 23 6.41 -11.21 -0.21
C GLY A 23 7.66 -11.44 -1.06
N HIS A 24 7.57 -11.15 -2.37
CA HIS A 24 8.73 -11.31 -3.27
C HIS A 24 9.76 -10.18 -3.12
N GLN A 25 9.38 -9.00 -2.64
CA GLN A 25 10.34 -7.95 -2.26
C GLN A 25 11.29 -8.44 -1.17
N SER A 26 10.77 -9.16 -0.17
CA SER A 26 11.54 -9.70 0.95
C SER A 26 12.34 -10.95 0.58
N LEU A 27 11.76 -11.86 -0.21
CA LEU A 27 12.33 -13.19 -0.45
C LEU A 27 13.11 -13.31 -1.77
N LEU A 28 12.74 -12.53 -2.78
CA LEU A 28 13.19 -12.71 -4.16
C LEU A 28 13.68 -11.40 -4.79
N ALA A 29 14.19 -10.48 -3.97
CA ALA A 29 14.72 -9.19 -4.40
C ALA A 29 13.78 -8.42 -5.36
N THR A 30 12.47 -8.53 -5.14
CA THR A 30 11.42 -7.87 -5.93
C THR A 30 11.31 -8.38 -7.38
N ARG A 31 11.79 -9.59 -7.70
CA ARG A 31 11.94 -10.07 -9.09
C ARG A 31 10.75 -10.84 -9.67
N MET A 32 9.60 -10.90 -8.99
CA MET A 32 8.41 -11.53 -9.55
C MET A 32 7.91 -10.72 -10.76
N ARG A 33 7.83 -11.36 -11.94
CA ARG A 33 7.34 -10.77 -13.18
C ARG A 33 5.83 -10.77 -13.23
N THR A 34 5.26 -9.88 -14.05
CA THR A 34 3.80 -9.83 -14.22
C THR A 34 3.26 -11.14 -14.78
N GLU A 35 3.98 -11.77 -15.72
CA GLU A 35 3.59 -13.04 -16.32
C GLU A 35 3.49 -14.20 -15.31
N ASP A 36 4.32 -14.20 -14.27
CA ASP A 36 4.30 -15.23 -13.21
C ASP A 36 3.11 -15.06 -12.25
N MET A 37 2.56 -13.84 -12.15
CA MET A 37 1.40 -13.53 -11.32
C MET A 37 0.08 -14.00 -11.98
N LEU A 38 0.01 -13.96 -13.32
CA LEU A 38 -1.22 -14.20 -14.06
C LEU A 38 -1.87 -15.58 -13.84
N PRO A 39 -1.12 -16.70 -13.82
CA PRO A 39 -1.72 -18.03 -13.70
C PRO A 39 -2.52 -18.25 -12.42
N ILE A 40 -2.26 -17.48 -11.36
CA ILE A 40 -2.96 -17.59 -10.07
C ILE A 40 -3.89 -16.41 -9.79
N ALA A 41 -3.87 -15.35 -10.61
CA ALA A 41 -4.56 -14.09 -10.32
C ALA A 41 -6.07 -14.26 -10.05
N GLU A 42 -6.80 -15.01 -10.90
CA GLU A 42 -8.25 -15.22 -10.71
C GLU A 42 -8.57 -16.03 -9.45
N LYS A 43 -7.70 -17.01 -9.10
CA LYS A 43 -7.85 -17.78 -7.87
C LYS A 43 -7.63 -16.89 -6.65
N MET A 44 -6.62 -16.02 -6.68
CA MET A 44 -6.39 -15.04 -5.62
C MET A 44 -7.60 -14.12 -5.44
N ASP A 45 -8.22 -13.67 -6.54
CA ASP A 45 -9.44 -12.84 -6.50
C ASP A 45 -10.63 -13.56 -5.87
N SER A 46 -10.70 -14.90 -6.00
CA SER A 46 -11.78 -15.70 -5.41
C SER A 46 -11.65 -15.97 -3.91
N VAL A 47 -10.47 -15.74 -3.31
CA VAL A 47 -10.25 -16.02 -1.88
C VAL A 47 -11.09 -15.11 -0.98
N GLY A 48 -11.32 -13.86 -1.40
CA GLY A 48 -12.04 -12.87 -0.59
C GLY A 48 -11.15 -12.09 0.38
N PHE A 49 -9.92 -11.76 -0.04
CA PHE A 49 -9.07 -10.83 0.70
C PHE A 49 -9.71 -9.45 0.82
N TRP A 50 -9.38 -8.71 1.86
CA TRP A 50 -9.79 -7.30 2.00
C TRP A 50 -9.12 -6.42 0.95
N ALA A 51 -7.85 -6.67 0.68
CA ALA A 51 -7.11 -6.07 -0.43
C ALA A 51 -5.94 -7.01 -0.82
N MET A 52 -5.42 -6.81 -2.01
CA MET A 52 -4.16 -7.41 -2.47
C MET A 52 -3.13 -6.32 -2.68
N GLU A 53 -1.99 -6.42 -2.00
CA GLU A 53 -0.88 -5.52 -2.22
C GLU A 53 -0.08 -5.98 -3.45
N VAL A 54 -0.13 -5.18 -4.51
CA VAL A 54 0.42 -5.56 -5.83
C VAL A 54 1.43 -4.55 -6.36
N TRP A 55 1.62 -3.42 -5.68
CA TRP A 55 2.38 -2.29 -6.21
C TRP A 55 3.00 -1.37 -5.15
N GLY A 56 3.83 -0.43 -5.59
CA GLY A 56 4.56 0.49 -4.71
C GLY A 56 5.82 -0.14 -4.13
N GLY A 57 6.44 0.55 -3.17
CA GLY A 57 7.75 0.16 -2.65
C GLY A 57 8.81 -0.01 -3.76
N ALA A 58 9.60 -1.08 -3.69
CA ALA A 58 10.69 -1.32 -4.64
C ALA A 58 10.22 -1.82 -6.03
N THR A 59 8.94 -2.19 -6.18
CA THR A 59 8.43 -2.77 -7.43
C THR A 59 8.54 -1.79 -8.59
N PHE A 60 8.29 -0.50 -8.36
CA PHE A 60 8.30 0.53 -9.40
C PHE A 60 9.67 0.68 -10.09
N ASP A 61 10.74 0.83 -9.30
CA ASP A 61 12.12 0.91 -9.82
C ASP A 61 12.55 -0.45 -10.39
N THR A 62 12.21 -1.55 -9.72
CA THR A 62 12.64 -2.89 -10.15
C THR A 62 12.10 -3.28 -11.52
N MET A 63 10.84 -2.97 -11.79
CA MET A 63 10.21 -3.28 -13.07
C MET A 63 10.93 -2.60 -14.24
N HIS A 64 11.27 -1.33 -14.10
CA HIS A 64 12.06 -0.60 -15.10
C HIS A 64 13.49 -1.12 -15.19
N ARG A 65 14.16 -1.26 -14.05
CA ARG A 65 15.61 -1.47 -13.99
C ARG A 65 16.02 -2.90 -14.32
N PHE A 66 15.19 -3.89 -13.98
CA PHE A 66 15.60 -5.30 -14.01
C PHE A 66 14.65 -6.22 -14.77
N LEU A 67 13.36 -5.89 -14.84
CA LEU A 67 12.37 -6.78 -15.47
C LEU A 67 12.04 -6.38 -16.91
N GLY A 68 12.26 -5.10 -17.27
CA GLY A 68 11.85 -4.56 -18.56
C GLY A 68 10.35 -4.39 -18.68
N GLU A 69 9.66 -4.12 -17.55
CA GLU A 69 8.21 -4.01 -17.47
C GLU A 69 7.78 -2.57 -17.12
N ASP A 70 6.66 -2.10 -17.68
CA ASP A 70 6.01 -0.86 -17.26
C ASP A 70 5.20 -1.11 -15.97
N PRO A 71 5.49 -0.40 -14.86
CA PRO A 71 4.79 -0.58 -13.60
C PRO A 71 3.30 -0.23 -13.65
N PHE A 72 2.87 0.72 -14.49
CA PHE A 72 1.44 1.02 -14.63
C PHE A 72 0.70 -0.06 -15.43
N GLU A 73 1.35 -0.66 -16.44
CA GLU A 73 0.76 -1.78 -17.20
C GLU A 73 0.54 -3.02 -16.34
N ARG A 74 1.36 -3.29 -15.32
CA ARG A 74 1.10 -4.38 -14.36
C ARG A 74 -0.24 -4.21 -13.66
N ILE A 75 -0.56 -3.00 -13.18
CA ILE A 75 -1.84 -2.72 -12.52
C ILE A 75 -2.99 -2.98 -13.51
N ARG A 76 -2.93 -2.38 -14.71
CA ARG A 76 -3.97 -2.53 -15.74
C ARG A 76 -4.16 -3.98 -16.16
N THR A 77 -3.07 -4.72 -16.28
CA THR A 77 -3.07 -6.14 -16.67
C THR A 77 -3.65 -7.01 -15.57
N LEU A 78 -3.21 -6.86 -14.32
CA LEU A 78 -3.78 -7.61 -13.19
C LEU A 78 -5.26 -7.30 -12.98
N LYS A 79 -5.69 -6.04 -13.17
CA LYS A 79 -7.12 -5.67 -13.16
C LYS A 79 -7.95 -6.37 -14.23
N LYS A 80 -7.36 -7.01 -15.26
CA LYS A 80 -8.09 -7.87 -16.21
C LYS A 80 -8.52 -9.20 -15.61
N TYR A 81 -7.83 -9.67 -14.58
CA TYR A 81 -8.06 -10.98 -13.94
C TYR A 81 -8.59 -10.86 -12.50
N ILE A 82 -8.18 -9.81 -11.77
CA ILE A 82 -8.60 -9.54 -10.40
C ILE A 82 -9.62 -8.41 -10.43
N LYS A 83 -10.90 -8.76 -10.29
CA LYS A 83 -12.04 -7.86 -10.50
C LYS A 83 -12.75 -7.49 -9.22
N LYS A 84 -12.71 -8.37 -8.21
CA LYS A 84 -13.47 -8.23 -6.96
C LYS A 84 -12.65 -7.58 -5.87
N THR A 85 -11.36 -7.93 -5.81
CA THR A 85 -10.48 -7.57 -4.70
C THR A 85 -9.82 -6.20 -4.93
N PRO A 86 -9.90 -5.26 -3.96
CA PRO A 86 -9.21 -3.97 -4.05
C PRO A 86 -7.70 -4.12 -4.17
N PHE A 87 -7.08 -3.24 -4.96
CA PHE A 87 -5.61 -3.18 -5.05
C PHE A 87 -5.05 -2.20 -4.02
N SER A 88 -4.02 -2.65 -3.30
CA SER A 88 -3.25 -1.86 -2.35
C SER A 88 -1.85 -1.59 -2.86
N MET A 89 -1.32 -0.42 -2.49
CA MET A 89 0.09 -0.08 -2.68
C MET A 89 0.73 0.51 -1.44
N LEU A 90 2.05 0.37 -1.34
CA LEU A 90 2.88 1.12 -0.40
C LEU A 90 3.38 2.42 -1.06
N LEU A 91 3.01 3.56 -0.50
CA LEU A 91 3.41 4.90 -0.94
C LEU A 91 4.23 5.59 0.15
N ARG A 92 5.41 6.11 -0.19
CA ARG A 92 6.26 6.83 0.75
C ARG A 92 6.02 8.34 0.68
N GLY A 93 4.92 8.82 1.25
CA GLY A 93 4.58 10.26 1.34
C GLY A 93 5.05 11.09 0.13
N GLN A 94 5.82 12.15 0.41
CA GLN A 94 6.39 13.06 -0.59
C GLN A 94 7.49 12.43 -1.48
N ASN A 95 8.01 11.26 -1.13
CA ASN A 95 8.95 10.51 -1.95
C ASN A 95 8.28 9.59 -2.97
N LEU A 96 6.96 9.36 -2.84
CA LEU A 96 6.18 8.48 -3.70
C LEU A 96 6.77 7.06 -3.75
N VAL A 97 7.36 6.69 -4.88
CA VAL A 97 8.05 5.41 -5.15
C VAL A 97 9.51 5.62 -5.57
N GLY A 98 10.04 6.83 -5.34
CA GLY A 98 11.44 7.19 -5.62
C GLY A 98 12.23 7.50 -4.36
N TYR A 99 13.44 8.04 -4.53
CA TYR A 99 14.44 8.19 -3.45
C TYR A 99 14.73 9.64 -3.02
N ARG A 100 13.93 10.61 -3.49
CA ARG A 100 14.03 12.04 -3.14
C ARG A 100 12.64 12.64 -2.93
N ASN A 101 12.53 13.81 -2.33
CA ASN A 101 11.26 14.53 -2.24
C ASN A 101 10.90 15.08 -3.63
N TYR A 102 9.64 14.92 -4.03
CA TYR A 102 9.10 15.48 -5.26
C TYR A 102 8.25 16.72 -4.98
N ALA A 103 8.07 17.57 -5.98
CA ALA A 103 7.16 18.70 -5.87
C ALA A 103 5.70 18.24 -5.80
N ASP A 104 4.83 19.09 -5.25
CA ASP A 104 3.44 18.69 -4.97
C ASP A 104 2.63 18.39 -6.22
N ASP A 105 2.90 19.07 -7.33
CA ASP A 105 2.29 18.81 -8.62
C ASP A 105 2.62 17.41 -9.14
N VAL A 106 3.87 16.97 -8.99
CA VAL A 106 4.30 15.60 -9.31
C VAL A 106 3.64 14.59 -8.38
N ALA A 107 3.56 14.88 -7.08
CA ALA A 107 2.91 14.00 -6.11
C ALA A 107 1.42 13.82 -6.40
N ARG A 108 0.69 14.90 -6.68
CA ARG A 108 -0.72 14.86 -7.08
C ARG A 108 -0.92 14.07 -8.37
N LEU A 109 -0.10 14.36 -9.40
CA LEU A 109 -0.18 13.66 -10.68
C LEU A 109 0.11 12.16 -10.54
N PHE A 110 1.07 11.78 -9.69
CA PHE A 110 1.37 10.38 -9.43
C PHE A 110 0.20 9.64 -8.79
N VAL A 111 -0.46 10.25 -7.81
CA VAL A 111 -1.67 9.68 -7.19
C VAL A 111 -2.78 9.54 -8.23
N ASP A 112 -3.02 10.56 -9.06
CA ASP A 112 -4.03 10.51 -10.12
C ASP A 112 -3.78 9.37 -11.10
N LYS A 113 -2.55 9.25 -11.60
CA LYS A 113 -2.19 8.16 -12.53
C LYS A 113 -2.24 6.78 -11.89
N SER A 114 -1.95 6.67 -10.59
CA SER A 114 -2.11 5.42 -9.85
C SER A 114 -3.60 5.04 -9.71
N CYS A 115 -4.47 6.01 -9.45
CA CYS A 115 -5.92 5.81 -9.39
C CYS A 115 -6.49 5.43 -10.76
N GLU A 116 -6.13 6.16 -11.82
CA GLU A 116 -6.52 5.87 -13.21
C GLU A 116 -6.10 4.46 -13.66
N ALA A 117 -4.92 3.98 -13.20
CA ALA A 117 -4.46 2.62 -13.50
C ALA A 117 -5.24 1.54 -12.75
N GLY A 118 -5.92 1.89 -11.65
CA GLY A 118 -6.80 0.99 -10.88
C GLY A 118 -6.38 0.77 -9.42
N MET A 119 -5.56 1.63 -8.83
CA MET A 119 -5.23 1.54 -7.40
C MET A 119 -6.42 1.97 -6.52
N ASP A 120 -6.65 1.27 -5.41
CA ASP A 120 -7.81 1.50 -4.53
C ASP A 120 -7.42 1.91 -3.11
N VAL A 121 -6.36 1.32 -2.57
CA VAL A 121 -5.87 1.50 -1.21
C VAL A 121 -4.43 2.03 -1.26
N PHE A 122 -4.20 3.17 -0.61
CA PHE A 122 -2.88 3.79 -0.51
C PHE A 122 -2.41 3.72 0.94
N ARG A 123 -1.49 2.78 1.20
CA ARG A 123 -0.78 2.72 2.48
C ARG A 123 0.35 3.73 2.46
N VAL A 124 0.14 4.87 3.12
CA VAL A 124 1.10 5.98 3.13
C VAL A 124 1.94 5.92 4.39
N PHE A 125 3.26 5.93 4.23
CA PHE A 125 4.21 5.99 5.34
C PHE A 125 5.30 7.04 5.09
N ASP A 126 5.96 7.46 6.17
CA ASP A 126 7.18 8.25 6.15
C ASP A 126 8.20 7.55 7.06
N ALA A 127 9.46 7.53 6.65
CA ALA A 127 10.49 6.76 7.36
C ALA A 127 10.76 7.26 8.79
N LEU A 128 10.36 8.50 9.11
CA LEU A 128 10.55 9.15 10.41
C LEU A 128 9.22 9.49 11.09
N ASN A 129 8.09 8.99 10.58
CA ASN A 129 6.74 9.38 11.03
C ASN A 129 6.49 10.90 10.96
N ASP A 130 7.06 11.57 9.95
CA ASP A 130 6.79 12.98 9.67
C ASP A 130 5.59 13.11 8.72
N PHE A 131 4.40 13.32 9.29
CA PHE A 131 3.16 13.33 8.52
C PHE A 131 2.93 14.62 7.73
N ARG A 132 3.79 15.63 7.86
CA ARG A 132 3.81 16.75 6.92
C ARG A 132 4.07 16.25 5.48
N ASN A 133 4.84 15.17 5.34
CA ASN A 133 5.09 14.53 4.06
C ASN A 133 3.88 13.75 3.52
N PHE A 134 2.76 13.68 4.25
CA PHE A 134 1.54 13.01 3.79
C PHE A 134 0.57 13.98 3.14
N GLU A 135 0.56 15.24 3.57
CA GLU A 135 -0.51 16.22 3.30
C GLU A 135 -0.93 16.25 1.82
N THR A 136 0.03 16.40 0.91
CA THR A 136 -0.22 16.47 -0.52
C THR A 136 -0.84 15.20 -1.09
N VAL A 137 -0.32 14.03 -0.72
CA VAL A 137 -0.83 12.76 -1.25
C VAL A 137 -2.16 12.38 -0.62
N VAL A 138 -2.38 12.69 0.66
CA VAL A 138 -3.63 12.39 1.39
C VAL A 138 -4.80 13.19 0.81
N GLU A 139 -4.62 14.50 0.63
CA GLU A 139 -5.62 15.34 -0.04
C GLU A 139 -6.02 14.72 -1.38
N ARG A 140 -5.03 14.34 -2.19
CA ARG A 140 -5.29 13.82 -3.53
C ARG A 140 -5.88 12.42 -3.54
N ILE A 141 -5.48 11.53 -2.64
CA ILE A 141 -6.05 10.18 -2.51
C ILE A 141 -7.56 10.30 -2.20
N LYS A 142 -7.91 11.18 -1.24
CA LYS A 142 -9.30 11.43 -0.84
C LYS A 142 -10.10 12.11 -1.95
N ALA A 143 -9.50 13.07 -2.67
CA ALA A 143 -10.13 13.71 -3.83
C ALA A 143 -10.46 12.72 -4.95
N ASN A 144 -9.69 11.64 -5.10
CA ASN A 144 -9.97 10.54 -6.03
C ASN A 144 -10.94 9.49 -5.48
N GLY A 145 -11.50 9.69 -4.28
CA GLY A 145 -12.41 8.73 -3.63
C GLY A 145 -11.76 7.40 -3.27
N LYS A 146 -10.43 7.39 -3.08
CA LYS A 146 -9.67 6.18 -2.74
C LYS A 146 -9.36 6.12 -1.24
N HIS A 147 -9.02 4.92 -0.77
CA HIS A 147 -8.80 4.68 0.65
C HIS A 147 -7.39 5.15 1.05
N PHE A 148 -7.33 6.17 1.88
CA PHE A 148 -6.11 6.55 2.58
C PHE A 148 -5.91 5.65 3.80
N GLN A 149 -4.78 4.96 3.85
CA GLN A 149 -4.35 4.19 5.01
C GLN A 149 -3.06 4.81 5.56
N GLY A 150 -3.21 5.70 6.56
CA GLY A 150 -2.07 6.27 7.27
C GLY A 150 -1.31 5.20 8.06
N THR A 151 0.02 5.26 7.98
CA THR A 151 0.91 4.27 8.61
C THR A 151 1.81 4.93 9.64
N ILE A 152 1.89 4.31 10.82
CA ILE A 152 2.90 4.63 11.82
C ILE A 152 3.97 3.54 11.76
N CYS A 153 5.20 3.92 11.40
CA CYS A 153 6.33 3.02 11.47
C CYS A 153 6.67 2.76 12.94
N TYR A 154 6.69 1.48 13.30
CA TYR A 154 6.92 1.03 14.66
C TYR A 154 8.40 0.71 14.89
N THR A 155 8.92 1.19 16.02
CA THR A 155 10.25 0.87 16.53
C THR A 155 10.24 0.93 18.07
N LEU A 156 11.31 0.45 18.69
CA LEU A 156 11.45 0.46 20.14
C LEU A 156 12.81 1.05 20.53
N THR A 157 12.82 1.87 21.58
CA THR A 157 14.08 2.28 22.23
C THR A 157 14.64 1.17 23.11
N GLU A 158 13.76 0.36 23.69
CA GLU A 158 14.08 -0.71 24.65
C GLU A 158 13.56 -2.08 24.17
N ARG A 159 13.77 -3.14 24.95
CA ARG A 159 13.24 -4.49 24.62
C ARG A 159 11.71 -4.56 24.56
N ARG A 160 11.02 -3.63 25.19
CA ARG A 160 9.56 -3.53 25.25
C ARG A 160 9.15 -2.06 25.06
N MET A 161 7.89 -1.84 24.70
CA MET A 161 7.34 -0.48 24.60
C MET A 161 7.52 0.29 25.91
N GLY A 162 8.12 1.47 25.81
CA GLY A 162 8.55 2.29 26.95
C GLY A 162 9.78 3.13 26.60
N GLY A 163 10.28 3.87 27.59
CA GLY A 163 11.42 4.78 27.43
C GLY A 163 11.04 6.19 26.97
N ASP A 164 12.05 7.00 26.73
CA ASP A 164 11.88 8.45 26.58
C ASP A 164 11.38 8.88 25.19
N VAL A 165 11.57 8.02 24.17
CA VAL A 165 11.23 8.35 22.77
C VAL A 165 10.04 7.54 22.27
N PHE A 166 10.18 6.21 22.14
CA PHE A 166 9.15 5.35 21.55
C PHE A 166 8.30 4.66 22.63
N ASN A 167 7.45 5.45 23.28
CA ASN A 167 6.48 5.00 24.28
C ASN A 167 5.03 5.02 23.75
N LEU A 168 4.07 4.56 24.56
CA LEU A 168 2.65 4.50 24.17
C LEU A 168 2.09 5.88 23.80
N GLU A 169 2.48 6.93 24.52
CA GLU A 169 2.00 8.29 24.28
C GLU A 169 2.45 8.82 22.91
N TYR A 170 3.70 8.54 22.51
CA TYR A 170 4.18 8.84 21.16
C TYR A 170 3.28 8.21 20.08
N TYR A 171 2.98 6.91 20.20
CA TYR A 171 2.15 6.21 19.22
C TYR A 171 0.69 6.68 19.23
N LEU A 172 0.12 6.98 20.41
CA LEU A 172 -1.22 7.55 20.53
C LEU A 172 -1.29 8.96 19.93
N SER A 173 -0.27 9.80 20.12
CA SER A 173 -0.16 11.12 19.49
C SER A 173 -0.14 10.98 17.96
N LYS A 174 0.73 10.09 17.44
CA LYS A 174 0.82 9.85 16.01
C LYS A 174 -0.47 9.29 15.41
N ALA A 175 -1.17 8.42 16.13
CA ALA A 175 -2.48 7.92 15.70
C ALA A 175 -3.52 9.04 15.61
N ARG A 176 -3.54 9.98 16.56
CA ARG A 176 -4.42 11.17 16.50
C ARG A 176 -4.08 12.07 15.33
N GLU A 177 -2.79 12.34 15.07
CA GLU A 177 -2.37 13.13 13.91
C GLU A 177 -2.87 12.51 12.58
N ILE A 178 -2.79 11.18 12.42
CA ILE A 178 -3.35 10.50 11.24
C ILE A 178 -4.88 10.58 11.22
N GLN A 179 -5.54 10.39 12.37
CA GLN A 179 -7.00 10.48 12.48
C GLN A 179 -7.50 11.87 12.06
N ASP A 180 -6.80 12.93 12.43
CA ASP A 180 -7.16 14.32 12.11
C ASP A 180 -7.01 14.63 10.60
N MET A 181 -6.26 13.82 9.84
CA MET A 181 -6.21 13.90 8.38
C MET A 181 -7.47 13.31 7.70
N GLY A 182 -8.30 12.60 8.47
CA GLY A 182 -9.53 11.91 8.07
C GLY A 182 -9.29 10.77 7.10
#